data_AF-A0A7W0GLI6-F1
#
_entry.id   AF-A0A7W0GLI6-F1
#
_cell.length_a   1.000
_cell.length_b   1.000
_cell.length_c   1.000
_cell.angle_alpha   90.00
_cell.angle_beta   90.00
_cell.angle_gamma   90.00
#
_symmetry.space_group_name_H-M   'P 1'
#
loop_
_entity.id
_entity.type
_entity.pdbx_description
1 polymer ?
#
loop_
_entity_poly.entity_id
_entity_poly.type
_entity_poly.pdbx_seq_one_letter_code
_entity_poly.pdbx_strand_id
1 'polypeptide(L)'
;MTHALILAAGRGERMRPLTDAAPKPLLRAGGKRLIEWQIESLVRAGVREVVVNVAHLPNQFETALGDGRRYGATLHYSREGEHADDALESLGGIVNALAALGSAPFIVTSGDIVTDFPYRELCAASEVQQRGDADAHLVLVENPPFHLRGDMALVNDRIDPDATPRLTYANIGLFSPRLFAGVANSLQGKRAALFPWLYDAARARRVSGEAYRGRWWNAGTPDELARLDADLIREANPQISSDAGR
;
A
#
# COMPACT_ATOMS: atom_id res chain seq x y z
N MET A 1 10.20 13.58 4.80
CA MET A 1 9.75 12.32 4.17
C MET A 1 9.42 12.61 2.72
N THR A 2 10.12 12.01 1.75
CA THR A 2 10.02 12.39 0.33
C THR A 2 9.78 11.23 -0.62
N HIS A 3 9.96 9.98 -0.15
CA HIS A 3 9.90 8.77 -0.95
C HIS A 3 8.77 7.84 -0.49
N ALA A 4 8.15 7.16 -1.45
CA ALA A 4 7.20 6.08 -1.20
C ALA A 4 7.38 4.94 -2.21
N LEU A 5 7.01 3.73 -1.80
CA LEU A 5 6.81 2.56 -2.65
C LEU A 5 5.32 2.24 -2.71
N ILE A 6 4.79 2.08 -3.91
CA ILE A 6 3.47 1.51 -4.16
C ILE A 6 3.64 0.06 -4.63
N LEU A 7 3.06 -0.88 -3.87
CA LEU A 7 3.04 -2.31 -4.20
C LEU A 7 1.99 -2.58 -5.28
N ALA A 8 2.42 -2.96 -6.49
CA ALA A 8 1.56 -3.12 -7.67
C ALA A 8 1.89 -4.36 -8.54
N ALA A 9 2.83 -5.21 -8.13
CA ALA A 9 3.29 -6.36 -8.90
C ALA A 9 2.31 -7.56 -8.94
N GLY A 10 1.35 -7.64 -8.01
CA GLY A 10 0.51 -8.82 -7.82
C GLY A 10 -0.46 -9.12 -8.98
N ARG A 11 -0.74 -10.42 -9.17
CA ARG A 11 -1.64 -10.93 -10.23
C ARG A 11 -3.07 -10.41 -10.15
N GLY A 12 -3.60 -10.27 -8.93
CA GLY A 12 -5.01 -10.02 -8.68
C GLY A 12 -5.91 -11.17 -9.15
N GLU A 13 -5.58 -12.42 -8.77
CA GLU A 13 -6.25 -13.64 -9.28
C GLU A 13 -7.77 -13.64 -9.07
N ARG A 14 -8.24 -13.17 -7.90
CA ARG A 14 -9.66 -13.08 -7.57
C ARG A 14 -10.42 -11.99 -8.34
N MET A 15 -9.72 -11.15 -9.11
CA MET A 15 -10.26 -10.05 -9.91
C MET A 15 -10.43 -10.43 -11.39
N ARG A 16 -10.17 -11.69 -11.75
CA ARG A 16 -10.38 -12.18 -13.11
C ARG A 16 -11.88 -12.15 -13.49
N PRO A 17 -12.21 -11.92 -14.78
CA PRO A 17 -11.29 -11.80 -15.92
C PRO A 17 -10.68 -10.40 -16.10
N LEU A 18 -11.05 -9.40 -15.29
CA LEU A 18 -10.56 -8.02 -15.48
C LEU A 18 -9.03 -7.95 -15.44
N THR A 19 -8.42 -8.72 -14.53
CA THR A 19 -6.96 -8.77 -14.39
C THR A 19 -6.25 -9.53 -15.49
N ASP A 20 -6.94 -10.25 -16.37
CA ASP A 20 -6.33 -10.85 -17.55
C ASP A 20 -5.96 -9.78 -18.59
N ALA A 21 -6.71 -8.67 -18.62
CA ALA A 21 -6.51 -7.57 -19.57
C ALA A 21 -5.73 -6.38 -18.97
N ALA A 22 -5.83 -6.13 -17.66
CA ALA A 22 -5.16 -4.99 -17.02
C ALA A 22 -4.74 -5.30 -15.57
N PRO A 23 -3.55 -4.88 -15.11
CA PRO A 23 -3.16 -4.98 -13.69
C PRO A 23 -4.23 -4.40 -12.76
N LYS A 24 -4.46 -5.06 -11.61
CA LYS A 24 -5.46 -4.61 -10.63
C LYS A 24 -5.30 -3.11 -10.26
N PRO A 25 -4.08 -2.58 -9.99
CA PRO A 25 -3.91 -1.15 -9.68
C PRO A 25 -4.32 -0.20 -10.82
N LEU A 26 -4.38 -0.67 -12.06
CA LEU A 26 -4.80 0.10 -13.24
C LEU A 26 -6.29 -0.03 -13.55
N LEU A 27 -7.04 -0.88 -12.84
CA LEU A 27 -8.50 -0.89 -12.88
C LEU A 27 -9.06 0.42 -12.31
N ARG A 28 -10.29 0.77 -12.68
CA ARG A 28 -10.89 2.08 -12.37
C ARG A 28 -11.98 1.96 -11.31
N ALA A 29 -12.02 2.96 -10.43
CA ALA A 29 -13.12 3.21 -9.51
C ALA A 29 -13.17 4.71 -9.18
N GLY A 30 -14.36 5.31 -9.16
CA GLY A 30 -14.58 6.73 -8.90
C GLY A 30 -13.91 7.64 -9.92
N GLY A 31 -13.98 7.27 -11.21
CA GLY A 31 -13.47 8.07 -12.33
C GLY A 31 -11.96 8.01 -12.58
N LYS A 32 -11.17 7.40 -11.69
CA LYS A 32 -9.71 7.25 -11.82
C LYS A 32 -9.27 5.81 -11.58
N ARG A 33 -8.01 5.49 -11.90
CA ARG A 33 -7.40 4.19 -11.62
C ARG A 33 -7.16 4.02 -10.12
N LEU A 34 -7.23 2.80 -9.59
CA LEU A 34 -7.01 2.53 -8.16
C LEU A 34 -5.68 3.13 -7.66
N ILE A 35 -4.60 2.96 -8.42
CA ILE A 35 -3.28 3.50 -8.07
C ILE A 35 -3.22 5.04 -8.06
N GLU A 36 -4.07 5.72 -8.85
CA GLU A 36 -4.10 7.18 -8.92
C GLU A 36 -4.58 7.78 -7.58
N TRP A 37 -5.48 7.09 -6.85
CA TRP A 37 -5.89 7.50 -5.50
C TRP A 37 -4.71 7.56 -4.52
N GLN A 38 -3.77 6.61 -4.65
CA GLN A 38 -2.58 6.53 -3.80
C GLN A 38 -1.56 7.60 -4.17
N ILE A 39 -1.26 7.73 -5.47
CA ILE A 39 -0.31 8.74 -5.96
C ILE A 39 -0.75 10.15 -5.54
N GLU A 40 -2.02 10.50 -5.77
CA GLU A 40 -2.55 11.81 -5.39
C GLU A 40 -2.50 12.05 -3.88
N SER A 41 -2.80 11.03 -3.07
CA SER A 41 -2.76 11.14 -1.60
C SER A 41 -1.35 11.31 -1.06
N LEU A 42 -0.39 10.57 -1.61
CA LEU A 42 1.04 10.72 -1.29
C LEU A 42 1.55 12.10 -1.68
N VAL A 43 1.20 12.59 -2.87
CA VAL A 43 1.59 13.94 -3.32
C VAL A 43 1.04 15.02 -2.41
N ARG A 44 -0.25 14.93 -2.01
CA ARG A 44 -0.86 15.85 -1.04
C ARG A 44 -0.13 15.85 0.31
N ALA A 45 0.46 14.71 0.70
CA ALA A 45 1.28 14.60 1.91
C ALA A 45 2.74 15.09 1.74
N GLY A 46 3.11 15.57 0.55
CA GLY A 46 4.46 16.11 0.29
C GLY A 46 5.45 15.10 -0.30
N VAL A 47 5.04 13.86 -0.59
CA VAL A 47 5.88 12.88 -1.28
C VAL A 47 6.06 13.30 -2.74
N ARG A 48 7.29 13.20 -3.25
CA ARG A 48 7.64 13.61 -4.62
C ARG A 48 8.33 12.51 -5.41
N GLU A 49 8.95 11.56 -4.74
CA GLU A 49 9.58 10.40 -5.37
C GLU A 49 8.73 9.17 -5.06
N VAL A 50 8.16 8.53 -6.08
CA VAL A 50 7.29 7.36 -5.89
C VAL A 50 7.80 6.22 -6.75
N VAL A 51 8.20 5.14 -6.10
CA VAL A 51 8.55 3.87 -6.75
C VAL A 51 7.28 3.04 -6.87
N VAL A 52 7.06 2.41 -8.02
CA VAL A 52 5.98 1.44 -8.26
C VAL A 52 6.62 0.13 -8.65
N ASN A 53 6.46 -0.94 -7.85
CA ASN A 53 6.95 -2.25 -8.27
C ASN A 53 5.93 -2.92 -9.20
N VAL A 54 6.42 -3.56 -10.27
CA VAL A 54 5.56 -4.12 -11.32
C VAL A 54 6.08 -5.48 -11.78
N ALA A 55 5.16 -6.41 -12.08
CA ALA A 55 5.48 -7.73 -12.63
C ALA A 55 4.40 -8.19 -13.63
N HIS A 56 3.14 -8.22 -13.21
CA HIS A 56 2.02 -8.54 -14.11
C HIS A 56 1.76 -7.39 -15.10
N LEU A 57 1.90 -7.65 -16.41
CA LEU A 57 1.68 -6.68 -17.50
C LEU A 57 2.38 -5.32 -17.27
N PRO A 58 3.70 -5.31 -17.00
CA PRO A 58 4.40 -4.16 -16.43
C PRO A 58 4.40 -2.95 -17.36
N ASN A 59 4.43 -3.18 -18.68
CA ASN A 59 4.42 -2.13 -19.71
C ASN A 59 3.16 -1.26 -19.69
N GLN A 60 2.04 -1.76 -19.12
CA GLN A 60 0.82 -0.96 -19.01
C GLN A 60 0.97 0.17 -17.99
N PHE A 61 1.83 0.04 -16.97
CA PHE A 61 2.00 1.07 -15.95
C PHE A 61 2.64 2.34 -16.52
N GLU A 62 3.78 2.22 -17.21
CA GLU A 62 4.44 3.35 -17.87
C GLU A 62 3.52 4.00 -18.91
N THR A 63 2.82 3.18 -19.71
CA THR A 63 1.84 3.68 -20.69
C THR A 63 0.70 4.46 -20.02
N ALA A 64 0.19 3.94 -18.90
CA ALA A 64 -0.96 4.53 -18.23
C ALA A 64 -0.59 5.75 -17.39
N LEU A 65 0.52 5.72 -16.66
CA LEU A 65 0.88 6.67 -15.61
C LEU A 65 1.99 7.64 -16.02
N GLY A 66 2.79 7.31 -17.03
CA GLY A 66 3.91 8.13 -17.51
C GLY A 66 5.03 8.23 -16.48
N ASP A 67 5.75 9.35 -16.48
CA ASP A 67 6.85 9.61 -15.54
C ASP A 67 6.40 10.31 -14.24
N GLY A 68 5.09 10.51 -14.06
CA GLY A 68 4.52 11.10 -12.86
C GLY A 68 4.27 12.60 -12.87
N ARG A 69 4.83 13.35 -13.84
CA ARG A 69 4.77 14.83 -13.81
C ARG A 69 3.35 15.37 -13.70
N ARG A 70 2.38 14.70 -14.33
CA ARG A 70 0.96 15.08 -14.28
C ARG A 70 0.35 15.04 -12.87
N TYR A 71 0.96 14.29 -11.96
CA TYR A 71 0.55 14.21 -10.56
C TYR A 71 1.36 15.13 -9.64
N GLY A 72 2.43 15.78 -10.13
CA GLY A 72 3.35 16.53 -9.28
C GLY A 72 4.37 15.66 -8.54
N ALA A 73 4.72 14.50 -9.08
CA ALA A 73 5.75 13.59 -8.58
C ALA A 73 6.63 13.05 -9.72
N THR A 74 7.73 12.39 -9.37
CA THR A 74 8.52 11.52 -10.24
C THR A 74 8.14 10.08 -9.94
N LEU A 75 7.70 9.34 -10.96
CA LEU A 75 7.44 7.90 -10.85
C LEU A 75 8.65 7.11 -11.34
N HIS A 76 9.10 6.16 -10.52
CA HIS A 76 10.11 5.16 -10.87
C HIS A 76 9.45 3.78 -10.91
N TYR A 77 9.83 2.94 -11.86
CA TYR A 77 9.27 1.60 -12.00
C TYR A 77 10.29 0.54 -11.61
N SER A 78 10.04 -0.15 -10.49
CA SER A 78 10.84 -1.31 -10.06
C SER A 78 10.27 -2.56 -10.73
N ARG A 79 10.82 -2.91 -11.89
CA ARG A 79 10.39 -4.11 -12.62
C ARG A 79 10.95 -5.36 -11.95
N GLU A 80 10.05 -6.24 -11.53
CA GLU A 80 10.37 -7.55 -10.93
C GLU A 80 10.42 -8.67 -11.97
N GLY A 81 9.73 -8.48 -13.09
CA GLY A 81 9.70 -9.37 -14.24
C GLY A 81 8.65 -8.94 -15.27
N GLU A 82 8.26 -9.86 -16.15
CA GLU A 82 7.28 -9.62 -17.23
C GLU A 82 5.97 -10.39 -17.01
N HIS A 83 5.95 -11.31 -16.04
CA HIS A 83 4.81 -12.14 -15.70
C HIS A 83 4.47 -12.03 -14.21
N ALA A 84 3.23 -12.36 -13.86
CA ALA A 84 2.80 -12.29 -12.47
C ALA A 84 3.52 -13.25 -11.53
N ASP A 85 4.03 -14.37 -12.06
CA ASP A 85 4.80 -15.35 -11.27
C ASP A 85 6.19 -14.83 -10.90
N ASP A 86 6.68 -13.79 -11.59
CA ASP A 86 7.93 -13.10 -11.26
C ASP A 86 7.80 -12.19 -10.05
N ALA A 87 6.57 -11.90 -9.59
CA ALA A 87 6.34 -11.02 -8.45
C ALA A 87 7.09 -11.51 -7.20
N LEU A 88 7.83 -10.60 -6.55
CA LEU A 88 8.74 -10.92 -5.44
C LEU A 88 8.07 -10.89 -4.07
N GLU A 89 6.73 -10.83 -4.02
CA GLU A 89 5.96 -10.55 -2.81
C GLU A 89 6.36 -9.23 -2.12
N SER A 90 5.73 -8.90 -0.98
CA SER A 90 5.88 -7.58 -0.37
C SER A 90 7.30 -7.29 0.13
N LEU A 91 7.95 -8.23 0.83
CA LEU A 91 9.31 -8.00 1.35
C LEU A 91 10.34 -8.01 0.23
N GLY A 92 10.25 -8.96 -0.70
CA GLY A 92 11.15 -9.02 -1.85
C GLY A 92 11.03 -7.76 -2.72
N GLY A 93 9.82 -7.28 -2.98
CA GLY A 93 9.58 -6.04 -3.71
C GLY A 93 10.11 -4.80 -3.00
N ILE A 94 9.95 -4.70 -1.67
CA ILE A 94 10.56 -3.62 -0.88
C ILE A 94 12.08 -3.66 -1.01
N VAL A 95 12.70 -4.83 -0.80
CA VAL A 95 14.16 -5.00 -0.89
C VAL A 95 14.67 -4.61 -2.28
N ASN A 96 14.01 -5.06 -3.34
CA ASN A 96 14.39 -4.76 -4.72
C ASN A 96 14.33 -3.25 -5.04
N ALA A 97 13.44 -2.53 -4.38
CA ALA A 97 13.25 -1.09 -4.55
C ALA A 97 14.14 -0.20 -3.66
N LEU A 98 14.87 -0.76 -2.68
CA LEU A 98 15.60 0.03 -1.66
C LEU A 98 16.53 1.08 -2.25
N ALA A 99 17.26 0.75 -3.32
CA ALA A 99 18.19 1.68 -3.97
C ALA A 99 17.49 2.95 -4.49
N ALA A 100 16.25 2.82 -4.97
CA ALA A 100 15.45 3.94 -5.46
C ALA A 100 14.70 4.69 -4.34
N LEU A 101 14.56 4.10 -3.15
CA LEU A 101 13.88 4.70 -2.00
C LEU A 101 14.79 5.57 -1.12
N GLY A 102 16.11 5.48 -1.33
CA GLY A 102 17.10 6.28 -0.62
C GLY A 102 17.36 5.84 0.83
N SER A 103 17.97 6.73 1.63
CA SER A 103 18.44 6.43 2.99
C SER A 103 17.52 6.94 4.11
N ALA A 104 16.50 7.74 3.77
CA ALA A 104 15.51 8.22 4.73
C ALA A 104 14.33 7.24 4.88
N PRO A 105 13.53 7.31 5.96
CA PRO A 105 12.29 6.57 6.05
C PRO A 105 11.35 6.82 4.86
N PHE A 106 10.71 5.77 4.38
CA PHE A 106 9.84 5.78 3.21
C PHE A 106 8.49 5.11 3.51
N ILE A 107 7.44 5.58 2.84
CA ILE A 107 6.11 4.98 2.93
C ILE A 107 6.07 3.74 2.03
N VAL A 108 5.40 2.68 2.46
CA VAL A 108 4.98 1.57 1.60
C VAL A 108 3.46 1.49 1.66
N THR A 109 2.81 1.42 0.50
CA THR A 109 1.37 1.21 0.42
C THR A 109 0.97 0.33 -0.76
N SER A 110 -0.18 -0.33 -0.72
CA SER A 110 -0.65 -1.11 -1.88
C SER A 110 -1.34 -0.22 -2.92
N GLY A 111 -1.12 -0.50 -4.21
CA GLY A 111 -1.69 0.27 -5.32
C GLY A 111 -3.17 -0.01 -5.61
N ASP A 112 -3.80 -0.88 -4.83
CA ASP A 112 -5.16 -1.39 -5.04
C ASP A 112 -6.11 -1.15 -3.86
N ILE A 113 -5.68 -0.32 -2.89
CA ILE A 113 -6.55 0.18 -1.83
C ILE A 113 -7.09 1.58 -2.17
N VAL A 114 -8.29 1.91 -1.68
CA VAL A 114 -8.84 3.26 -1.72
C VAL A 114 -9.10 3.73 -0.30
N THR A 115 -8.47 4.83 0.08
CA THR A 115 -8.52 5.35 1.45
C THR A 115 -8.42 6.87 1.47
N ASP A 116 -8.97 7.49 2.50
CA ASP A 116 -8.74 8.90 2.86
C ASP A 116 -7.69 9.04 3.97
N PHE A 117 -6.89 8.00 4.22
CA PHE A 117 -5.82 8.02 5.21
C PHE A 117 -4.88 9.22 4.94
N PRO A 118 -4.71 10.12 5.90
CA PRO A 118 -3.91 11.32 5.73
C PRO A 118 -2.42 11.00 5.89
N TYR A 119 -1.75 10.56 4.82
CA TYR A 119 -0.32 10.18 4.82
C TYR A 119 0.65 11.19 5.47
N ARG A 120 0.25 12.45 5.62
CA ARG A 120 1.01 13.46 6.40
C ARG A 120 1.18 13.08 7.88
N GLU A 121 0.29 12.27 8.45
CA GLU A 121 0.35 11.83 9.84
C GLU A 121 1.57 10.91 10.07
N LEU A 122 2.02 10.21 9.04
CA LEU A 122 3.27 9.43 9.08
C LEU A 122 4.53 10.30 9.18
N CYS A 123 4.46 11.63 9.00
CA CYS A 123 5.60 12.52 9.23
C CYS A 123 6.07 12.46 10.69
N ALA A 124 5.15 12.47 11.66
CA ALA A 124 5.50 12.38 13.07
C ALA A 124 6.14 11.01 13.41
N ALA A 125 5.60 9.92 12.84
CA ALA A 125 6.20 8.60 12.95
C ALA A 125 7.61 8.54 12.32
N SER A 126 7.87 9.33 11.27
CA SER A 126 9.20 9.44 10.66
C SER A 126 10.23 10.04 11.61
N GLU A 127 9.85 11.04 12.40
CA GLU A 127 10.73 11.64 13.41
C GLU A 127 11.06 10.62 14.52
N VAL A 128 10.07 9.83 14.96
CA VAL A 128 10.26 8.72 15.91
C VAL A 128 11.25 7.69 15.34
N GLN A 129 11.10 7.30 14.07
CA GLN A 129 12.04 6.36 13.43
C GLN A 129 13.44 6.96 13.32
N GLN A 130 13.58 8.23 12.97
CA GLN A 130 14.89 8.88 12.86
C GLN A 130 15.64 8.89 14.20
N ARG A 131 14.94 8.95 15.33
CA ARG A 131 15.56 8.86 16.68
C ARG A 131 16.03 7.46 17.07
N GLY A 132 15.60 6.40 16.37
CA GLY A 132 15.95 5.02 16.73
C GLY A 132 14.88 4.26 17.50
N ASP A 133 13.75 4.90 17.82
CA ASP A 133 12.74 4.33 18.73
C ASP A 133 11.86 3.25 18.06
N ALA A 134 11.85 3.22 16.73
CA ALA A 134 11.15 2.23 15.90
C ALA A 134 11.82 2.10 14.52
N ASP A 135 11.61 0.95 13.87
CA ASP A 135 12.06 0.64 12.52
C ASP A 135 10.91 0.61 11.51
N ALA A 136 9.69 0.40 11.99
CA ALA A 136 8.47 0.49 11.20
C ALA A 136 7.33 1.12 12.00
N HIS A 137 6.38 1.70 11.28
CA HIS A 137 5.09 2.15 11.79
C HIS A 137 4.00 1.61 10.87
N LEU A 138 3.06 0.81 11.40
CA LEU A 138 1.99 0.19 10.62
C LEU A 138 0.65 0.86 10.92
N VAL A 139 -0.14 1.11 9.86
CA VAL A 139 -1.52 1.52 10.00
C VAL A 139 -2.39 0.27 10.02
N LEU A 140 -3.24 0.16 11.03
CA LEU A 140 -4.20 -0.94 11.20
C LEU A 140 -5.63 -0.41 11.04
N VAL A 141 -6.53 -1.27 10.57
CA VAL A 141 -7.96 -0.99 10.43
C VAL A 141 -8.78 -2.08 11.12
N GLU A 142 -10.07 -1.81 11.35
CA GLU A 142 -11.00 -2.83 11.81
C GLU A 142 -11.07 -4.01 10.84
N ASN A 143 -11.30 -5.21 11.38
CA ASN A 143 -11.30 -6.42 10.56
C ASN A 143 -12.46 -6.40 9.57
N PRO A 144 -12.19 -6.44 8.25
CA PRO A 144 -13.24 -6.50 7.26
C PRO A 144 -13.94 -7.87 7.30
N PRO A 145 -15.16 -8.00 6.74
CA PRO A 145 -15.93 -9.25 6.76
C PRO A 145 -15.19 -10.46 6.15
N PHE A 146 -14.27 -10.23 5.20
CA PHE A 146 -13.48 -11.28 4.58
C PHE A 146 -12.20 -11.64 5.36
N HIS A 147 -11.87 -10.92 6.44
CA HIS A 147 -10.66 -11.12 7.25
C HIS A 147 -10.91 -10.95 8.76
N LEU A 148 -11.93 -11.63 9.27
CA LEU A 148 -12.41 -11.49 10.66
C LEU A 148 -11.36 -11.80 11.75
N ARG A 149 -10.34 -12.60 11.42
CA ARG A 149 -9.27 -12.98 12.36
C ARG A 149 -8.26 -11.84 12.60
N GLY A 150 -8.20 -10.88 11.69
CA GLY A 150 -7.15 -9.86 11.66
C GLY A 150 -5.76 -10.46 11.55
N ASP A 151 -4.76 -9.60 11.70
CA ASP A 151 -3.35 -9.96 11.54
C ASP A 151 -2.59 -9.85 12.86
N MET A 152 -2.74 -8.72 13.57
CA MET A 152 -1.94 -8.36 14.74
C MET A 152 -2.69 -7.40 15.67
N ALA A 153 -2.26 -7.29 16.93
CA ALA A 153 -2.83 -6.35 17.89
C ALA A 153 -1.99 -5.06 17.99
N LEU A 154 -2.65 -4.00 18.48
CA LEU A 154 -2.01 -2.73 18.85
C LEU A 154 -2.03 -2.59 20.37
N VAL A 155 -0.85 -2.61 21.00
CA VAL A 155 -0.68 -2.54 22.47
C VAL A 155 0.28 -1.41 22.80
N ASN A 156 -0.22 -0.33 23.43
CA ASN A 156 0.57 0.87 23.77
C ASN A 156 1.36 1.41 22.56
N ASP A 157 0.65 1.66 21.45
CA ASP A 157 1.19 2.17 20.17
C ASP A 157 2.25 1.28 19.51
N ARG A 158 2.34 0.01 19.94
CA ARG A 158 3.24 -1.00 19.36
C ARG A 158 2.47 -2.19 18.81
N ILE A 159 3.03 -2.76 17.75
CA ILE A 159 2.49 -3.96 17.13
C ILE A 159 2.87 -5.17 17.98
N ASP A 160 1.87 -5.98 18.30
CA ASP A 160 2.04 -7.26 18.98
C ASP A 160 1.36 -8.36 18.14
N PRO A 161 2.13 -9.30 17.55
CA PRO A 161 1.58 -10.34 16.69
C PRO A 161 0.88 -11.46 17.46
N ASP A 162 1.03 -11.52 18.77
CA ASP A 162 0.56 -12.62 19.62
C ASP A 162 -0.62 -12.19 20.52
N ALA A 163 -0.77 -10.90 20.79
CA ALA A 163 -1.85 -10.33 21.59
C ALA A 163 -3.22 -10.24 20.86
N THR A 164 -4.23 -9.84 21.62
CA THR A 164 -5.61 -9.60 21.18
C THR A 164 -6.19 -8.35 21.86
N PRO A 165 -7.22 -7.67 21.30
CA PRO A 165 -7.89 -7.96 20.03
C PRO A 165 -7.00 -7.66 18.81
N ARG A 166 -7.19 -8.42 17.72
CA ARG A 166 -6.44 -8.24 16.47
C ARG A 166 -7.18 -7.30 15.51
N LEU A 167 -6.40 -6.52 14.80
CA LEU A 167 -6.79 -5.64 13.71
C LEU A 167 -6.13 -6.10 12.41
N THR A 168 -6.60 -5.57 11.29
CA THR A 168 -6.10 -5.87 9.95
C THR A 168 -5.05 -4.86 9.54
N TYR A 169 -3.95 -5.32 8.95
CA TYR A 169 -2.96 -4.42 8.36
C TYR A 169 -3.57 -3.69 7.16
N ALA A 170 -3.56 -2.36 7.19
CA ALA A 170 -4.18 -1.52 6.16
C ALA A 170 -3.43 -1.57 4.82
N ASN A 171 -2.31 -2.29 4.72
CA ASN A 171 -1.35 -2.17 3.63
C ASN A 171 -0.83 -0.74 3.48
N ILE A 172 -0.56 -0.10 4.62
CA ILE A 172 0.06 1.22 4.73
C ILE A 172 1.05 1.16 5.89
N GLY A 173 2.30 1.50 5.63
CA GLY A 173 3.29 1.63 6.68
C GLY A 173 4.43 2.55 6.30
N LEU A 174 5.14 3.02 7.33
CA LEU A 174 6.39 3.75 7.20
C LEU A 174 7.53 2.84 7.62
N PHE A 175 8.59 2.76 6.83
CA PHE A 175 9.70 1.85 7.08
C PHE A 175 11.03 2.59 7.04
N SER A 176 11.91 2.27 8.00
CA SER A 176 13.29 2.70 8.00
C SER A 176 14.15 1.75 7.15
N PRO A 177 15.04 2.24 6.27
CA PRO A 177 15.95 1.39 5.49
C PRO A 177 16.77 0.42 6.34
N ARG A 178 17.13 0.79 7.59
CA ARG A 178 17.92 -0.08 8.49
C ARG A 178 17.22 -1.38 8.86
N LEU A 179 15.89 -1.42 8.82
CA LEU A 179 15.11 -2.64 9.06
C LEU A 179 15.51 -3.75 8.09
N PHE A 180 15.91 -3.38 6.88
CA PHE A 180 16.23 -4.31 5.80
C PHE A 180 17.73 -4.58 5.64
N ALA A 181 18.60 -3.89 6.40
CA ALA A 181 20.05 -3.97 6.22
C ALA A 181 20.60 -5.41 6.33
N GLY A 182 20.04 -6.22 7.24
CA GLY A 182 20.43 -7.62 7.42
C GLY A 182 19.93 -8.59 6.34
N VAL A 183 19.00 -8.16 5.48
CA VAL A 183 18.37 -9.01 4.46
C VAL A 183 18.51 -8.49 3.04
N ALA A 184 18.95 -7.24 2.84
CA ALA A 184 19.00 -6.60 1.53
C ALA A 184 19.78 -7.42 0.50
N ASN A 185 21.00 -7.86 0.85
CA ASN A 185 21.83 -8.65 -0.06
C ASN A 185 21.29 -10.07 -0.30
N SER A 186 20.69 -10.69 0.72
CA SER A 186 20.25 -12.08 0.63
C SER A 186 18.91 -12.23 -0.08
N LEU A 187 18.07 -11.20 -0.06
CA LEU A 187 16.73 -11.18 -0.67
C LEU A 187 16.64 -10.38 -1.98
N GLN A 188 17.72 -9.75 -2.44
CA GLN A 188 17.72 -9.04 -3.72
C GLN A 188 17.25 -9.96 -4.86
N GLY A 189 16.18 -9.55 -5.55
CA GLY A 189 15.58 -10.32 -6.64
C GLY A 189 14.91 -11.64 -6.21
N LYS A 190 14.62 -11.83 -4.92
CA LYS A 190 14.00 -13.06 -4.40
C LYS A 190 12.61 -12.80 -3.85
N ARG A 191 11.72 -13.77 -4.08
CA ARG A 191 10.38 -13.79 -3.50
C ARG A 191 10.44 -13.92 -1.98
N ALA A 192 9.82 -12.99 -1.27
CA ALA A 192 9.71 -13.03 0.19
C ALA A 192 8.49 -12.24 0.71
N ALA A 193 7.78 -12.83 1.66
CA ALA A 193 6.64 -12.21 2.34
C ALA A 193 7.09 -11.29 3.48
N LEU A 194 6.38 -10.16 3.66
CA LEU A 194 6.61 -9.24 4.78
C LEU A 194 6.21 -9.85 6.13
N PHE A 195 5.14 -10.64 6.13
CA PHE A 195 4.69 -11.40 7.30
C PHE A 195 4.88 -12.90 7.03
N PRO A 196 5.39 -13.68 8.00
CA PRO A 196 5.62 -13.31 9.40
C PRO A 196 6.97 -12.64 9.69
N TRP A 197 7.82 -12.36 8.69
CA TRP A 197 9.18 -11.82 8.90
C TRP A 197 9.22 -10.57 9.80
N LEU A 198 8.28 -9.64 9.62
CA LEU A 198 8.20 -8.41 10.41
C LEU A 198 7.83 -8.65 11.88
N TYR A 199 7.26 -9.82 12.21
CA TYR A 199 6.85 -10.14 13.59
C TYR A 199 8.05 -10.27 14.54
N ASP A 200 9.23 -10.63 14.06
CA ASP A 200 10.43 -10.66 14.89
C ASP A 200 10.84 -9.25 15.33
N ALA A 201 10.73 -8.26 14.43
CA ALA A 201 10.93 -6.86 14.77
C ALA A 201 9.82 -6.35 15.71
N ALA A 202 8.57 -6.78 15.51
CA ALA A 202 7.45 -6.41 16.38
C ALA A 202 7.64 -6.94 17.81
N ARG A 203 8.01 -8.22 17.98
CA ARG A 203 8.33 -8.82 19.29
C ARG A 203 9.50 -8.14 19.97
N ALA A 204 10.49 -7.67 19.20
CA ALA A 204 11.58 -6.84 19.69
C ALA A 204 11.17 -5.39 20.01
N ARG A 205 9.86 -5.06 19.98
CA ARG A 205 9.28 -3.74 20.17
C ARG A 205 9.76 -2.67 19.19
N ARG A 206 10.30 -3.07 18.03
CA ARG A 206 10.81 -2.16 16.99
C ARG A 206 9.73 -1.73 15.99
N VAL A 207 8.49 -2.21 16.13
CA VAL A 207 7.39 -1.85 15.24
C VAL A 207 6.30 -1.12 16.04
N SER A 208 6.07 0.13 15.66
CA SER A 208 4.96 0.95 16.16
C SER A 208 3.75 0.85 15.25
N GLY A 209 2.61 1.35 15.68
CA GLY A 209 1.45 1.46 14.80
C GLY A 209 0.36 2.35 15.34
N GLU A 210 -0.67 2.52 14.53
CA GLU A 210 -1.88 3.27 14.86
C GLU A 210 -3.12 2.59 14.28
N ALA A 211 -4.27 2.82 14.93
CA ALA A 211 -5.54 2.35 14.44
C ALA A 211 -6.25 3.47 13.66
N TYR A 212 -6.51 3.22 12.39
CA TYR A 212 -7.24 4.10 11.51
C TYR A 212 -8.70 3.68 11.39
N ARG A 213 -9.61 4.65 11.55
CA ARG A 213 -11.07 4.45 11.54
C ARG A 213 -11.79 5.22 10.43
N GLY A 214 -11.03 5.84 9.52
CA GLY A 214 -11.59 6.49 8.34
C GLY A 214 -11.89 5.49 7.23
N ARG A 215 -12.06 5.98 6.01
CA ARG A 215 -12.37 5.15 4.85
C ARG A 215 -11.16 4.32 4.46
N TRP A 216 -11.39 3.02 4.38
CA TRP A 216 -10.41 2.09 3.82
C TRP A 216 -11.13 0.98 3.08
N TRP A 217 -10.80 0.82 1.81
CA TRP A 217 -11.36 -0.20 0.93
C TRP A 217 -10.24 -0.98 0.26
N ASN A 218 -10.35 -2.30 0.30
CA ASN A 218 -9.53 -3.21 -0.47
C ASN A 218 -10.46 -4.12 -1.29
N ALA A 219 -10.85 -3.64 -2.48
CA ALA A 219 -11.71 -4.41 -3.37
C ALA A 219 -10.93 -5.59 -3.93
N GLY A 220 -11.32 -6.81 -3.61
CA GLY A 220 -10.59 -8.01 -4.00
C GLY A 220 -11.29 -8.85 -5.08
N THR A 221 -12.48 -8.46 -5.53
CA THR A 221 -13.28 -9.12 -6.58
C THR A 221 -13.96 -8.10 -7.50
N PRO A 222 -14.41 -8.49 -8.72
CA PRO A 222 -15.08 -7.57 -9.64
C PRO A 222 -16.34 -6.93 -9.04
N ASP A 223 -17.11 -7.69 -8.27
CA ASP A 223 -18.32 -7.19 -7.61
C ASP A 223 -17.99 -6.17 -6.52
N GLU A 224 -16.92 -6.37 -5.76
CA GLU A 224 -16.45 -5.39 -4.77
C GLU A 224 -15.94 -4.12 -5.46
N LEU A 225 -15.28 -4.24 -6.61
CA LEU A 225 -14.84 -3.10 -7.41
C LEU A 225 -16.03 -2.28 -7.94
N ALA A 226 -17.06 -2.96 -8.46
CA ALA A 226 -18.27 -2.30 -8.95
C ALA A 226 -19.04 -1.58 -7.83
N ARG A 227 -19.11 -2.19 -6.63
CA ARG A 227 -19.68 -1.53 -5.44
C ARG A 227 -18.89 -0.29 -5.04
N LEU A 228 -17.57 -0.40 -4.98
CA LEU A 228 -16.68 0.72 -4.68
C LEU A 228 -16.85 1.87 -5.68
N ASP A 229 -16.91 1.57 -6.98
CA ASP A 229 -17.12 2.59 -8.02
C ASP A 229 -18.47 3.32 -7.84
N ALA A 230 -19.55 2.58 -7.62
CA ALA A 230 -20.88 3.15 -7.40
C ALA A 230 -20.92 4.06 -6.15
N ASP A 231 -20.27 3.64 -5.06
CA ASP A 231 -20.21 4.43 -3.83
C ASP A 231 -19.40 5.72 -4.03
N LEU A 232 -18.23 5.64 -4.67
CA LEU A 232 -17.41 6.82 -4.98
C LEU A 232 -18.12 7.81 -5.91
N ILE A 233 -18.87 7.32 -6.90
CA ILE A 233 -19.65 8.17 -7.81
C ILE A 233 -20.79 8.87 -7.04
N ARG A 234 -21.48 8.15 -6.15
CA ARG A 234 -22.57 8.72 -5.34
C ARG A 234 -22.05 9.82 -4.40
N GLU A 235 -20.90 9.61 -3.80
CA GLU A 235 -20.25 10.60 -2.94
C GLU A 235 -19.81 11.86 -3.71
N ALA A 236 -19.34 11.69 -4.95
CA ALA A 236 -18.98 12.82 -5.80
C ALA A 236 -20.20 13.63 -6.27
N ASN A 237 -21.38 12.98 -6.37
CA ASN A 237 -22.63 13.57 -6.86
C ASN A 237 -23.80 13.35 -5.87
N PRO A 238 -23.78 14.00 -4.69
CA PRO A 238 -24.80 13.79 -3.66
C PRO A 238 -26.22 14.21 -4.07
N GLN A 239 -26.36 15.02 -5.12
CA GLN A 239 -27.65 15.56 -5.60
C GLN A 239 -28.46 14.59 -6.48
N ILE A 240 -27.92 13.46 -6.94
CA ILE A 240 -28.64 12.54 -7.85
C ILE A 240 -29.43 11.46 -7.08
N SER A 241 -29.17 11.29 -5.78
CA SER A 241 -29.76 10.17 -5.00
C SER A 241 -31.12 10.47 -4.36
N SER A 242 -31.66 11.70 -4.46
CA SER A 242 -32.92 12.11 -3.83
C SER A 242 -34.16 12.06 -4.73
N ASP A 243 -34.01 11.82 -6.03
CA ASP A 243 -35.12 11.92 -7.00
C ASP A 243 -35.71 10.56 -7.43
N ALA A 244 -35.25 9.44 -6.85
CA ALA A 244 -35.81 8.10 -7.12
C ALA A 244 -36.99 7.72 -6.20
N GLY A 245 -37.60 8.69 -5.51
CA GLY A 245 -38.68 8.48 -4.55
C GLY A 245 -39.77 9.53 -4.64
N ARG A 246 -40.46 9.60 -5.79
CA ARG A 246 -41.81 10.17 -5.91
C ARG A 246 -42.63 9.35 -6.90
#